data_AF-A0A804NE76-F1
#
_entry.id   AF-A0A804NE76-F1
#
_cell.length_a   1.000
_cell.length_b   1.000
_cell.length_c   1.000
_cell.angle_alpha   90.00
_cell.angle_beta   90.00
_cell.angle_gamma   90.00
#
_symmetry.space_group_name_H-M   'P 1'
#
loop_
_entity.id
_entity.type
_entity.pdbx_description
1 polymer ?
#
loop_
_entity_poly.entity_id
_entity_poly.type
_entity_poly.pdbx_seq_one_letter_code
_entity_poly.pdbx_strand_id
1 'polypeptide(L)'
;MELIVSAIMSDLLNRALSKAIQRYRRSKAEDTEHKLRRLHRVLLQIDATVERAEGRHITNQAMLRQLQMLRQGMYQGHHMLDTTLKYRCSDDANSSGDLPVALPGFSSARRLLSRPFRFSSDTYSVPAPGTALGAESSKQLEKTLDDLERLVGDMAEFTLFLEGYPRISRKPYSAHLVLGSVMFGRQMEMETVIDFLLRTEAAGNESPG
;
A
#
# COMPACT_ATOMS: atom_id res chain seq x y z
N MET A 1 -37.61 18.33 49.66
CA MET A 1 -37.89 18.44 48.21
C MET A 1 -36.66 18.80 47.37
N GLU A 2 -35.64 19.46 47.95
CA GLU A 2 -34.43 19.90 47.23
C GLU A 2 -33.60 18.76 46.59
N LEU A 3 -33.51 17.60 47.27
CA LEU A 3 -32.76 16.45 46.76
C LEU A 3 -33.33 15.90 45.44
N ILE A 4 -34.67 15.88 45.30
CA ILE A 4 -35.35 15.39 44.09
C ILE A 4 -35.11 16.36 42.93
N VAL A 5 -35.18 17.67 43.18
CA VAL A 5 -34.94 18.69 42.14
C VAL A 5 -33.50 18.65 41.65
N SER A 6 -32.52 18.50 42.56
CA SER A 6 -31.10 18.35 42.20
C SER A 6 -30.83 17.10 41.36
N ALA A 7 -31.44 15.97 41.71
CA ALA A 7 -31.34 14.72 40.93
C ALA A 7 -31.89 14.88 39.51
N ILE A 8 -33.04 15.54 39.33
CA ILE A 8 -33.63 15.78 38.01
C ILE A 8 -32.76 16.74 37.18
N MET A 9 -32.25 17.82 37.79
CA MET A 9 -31.40 18.78 37.11
C MET A 9 -30.06 18.17 36.66
N SER A 10 -29.43 17.36 37.51
CA SER A 10 -28.19 16.67 37.16
C SER A 10 -28.38 15.64 36.03
N ASP A 11 -29.47 14.87 36.01
CA ASP A 11 -29.79 13.96 34.90
C ASP A 11 -30.00 14.73 33.59
N LEU A 12 -30.72 15.85 33.63
CA LEU A 12 -30.93 16.70 32.45
C LEU A 12 -29.62 17.31 31.94
N LEU A 13 -28.76 17.82 32.84
CA LEU A 13 -27.45 18.38 32.50
C LEU A 13 -26.53 17.31 31.91
N ASN A 14 -26.48 16.12 32.52
CA ASN A 14 -25.68 15.00 32.00
C ASN A 14 -26.17 14.56 30.62
N ARG A 15 -27.49 14.50 30.38
CA ARG A 15 -28.06 14.22 29.06
C ARG A 15 -27.72 15.31 28.04
N ALA A 16 -27.79 16.58 28.44
CA ALA A 16 -27.44 17.71 27.57
C ALA A 16 -25.94 17.70 27.21
N LEU A 17 -25.06 17.46 28.18
CA LEU A 17 -23.62 17.32 28.00
C LEU A 17 -23.28 16.13 27.12
N SER A 18 -23.89 14.97 27.37
CA SER A 18 -23.70 13.76 26.55
C SER A 18 -24.10 14.01 25.09
N LYS A 19 -25.26 14.64 24.85
CA LYS A 19 -25.70 15.03 23.50
C LYS A 19 -24.74 16.03 22.84
N ALA A 20 -24.21 17.00 23.59
CA ALA A 20 -23.24 17.97 23.07
C ALA A 20 -21.90 17.29 22.71
N ILE A 21 -21.39 16.42 23.57
CA ILE A 21 -20.16 15.64 23.34
C ILE A 21 -20.35 14.72 22.12
N GLN A 22 -21.49 14.06 22.01
CA GLN A 22 -21.80 13.20 20.87
C GLN A 22 -21.84 13.98 19.56
N ARG A 23 -22.49 15.15 19.54
CA ARG A 23 -22.51 16.04 18.36
C ARG A 23 -21.10 16.52 17.98
N TYR A 24 -20.30 16.92 18.97
CA TYR A 24 -18.91 17.32 18.76
C TYR A 24 -18.06 16.19 18.19
N ARG A 25 -18.15 14.98 18.77
CA ARG A 25 -17.44 13.79 18.28
C ARG A 25 -17.84 13.44 16.86
N ARG A 26 -19.14 13.49 16.54
CA ARG A 26 -19.66 13.24 15.19
C ARG A 26 -19.10 14.25 14.19
N SER A 27 -19.19 15.54 14.49
CA SER A 27 -18.65 16.60 13.63
C SER A 27 -17.14 16.45 13.40
N LYS A 28 -16.39 16.13 14.47
CA LYS A 28 -14.94 15.87 14.36
C LYS A 28 -14.62 14.63 13.53
N ALA A 29 -15.40 13.56 13.68
CA ALA A 29 -15.23 12.34 12.88
C ALA A 29 -15.47 12.62 11.39
N GLU A 30 -16.55 13.34 11.06
CA GLU A 30 -16.87 13.74 9.68
C GLU A 30 -15.73 14.58 9.07
N ASP A 31 -15.22 15.61 9.77
CA ASP A 31 -14.08 16.42 9.30
C ASP A 31 -12.82 15.58 9.02
N THR A 32 -12.46 14.68 9.94
CA THR A 32 -11.31 13.78 9.71
C THR A 32 -11.52 12.85 8.53
N GLU A 33 -12.74 12.35 8.31
CA GLU A 33 -13.05 11.51 7.17
C GLU A 33 -12.93 12.27 5.84
N HIS A 34 -13.40 13.52 5.78
CA HIS A 34 -13.21 14.38 4.61
C HIS A 34 -11.73 14.61 4.29
N LYS A 35 -10.90 14.86 5.32
CA LYS A 35 -9.44 14.99 5.17
C LYS A 35 -8.80 13.71 4.64
N LEU A 36 -9.18 12.55 5.18
CA LEU A 36 -8.67 11.26 4.70
C LEU A 36 -9.10 10.95 3.26
N ARG A 37 -10.35 11.27 2.88
CA ARG A 37 -10.81 11.13 1.48
C ARG A 37 -10.03 12.05 0.55
N ARG A 38 -9.74 13.28 0.97
CA ARG A 38 -8.91 14.24 0.23
C ARG A 38 -7.48 13.69 0.06
N LEU A 39 -6.88 13.17 1.13
CA LEU A 39 -5.56 12.54 1.10
C LEU A 39 -5.52 11.35 0.14
N HIS A 40 -6.54 10.48 0.20
CA HIS A 40 -6.64 9.34 -0.69
C HIS A 40 -6.74 9.76 -2.16
N ARG A 41 -7.53 10.81 -2.47
CA ARG A 41 -7.62 11.35 -3.83
C ARG A 41 -6.25 11.86 -4.33
N VAL A 42 -5.53 12.61 -3.50
CA VAL A 42 -4.20 13.15 -3.84
C VAL A 42 -3.19 12.01 -4.03
N LEU A 43 -3.20 11.01 -3.14
CA LEU A 43 -2.34 9.83 -3.27
C LEU A 43 -2.63 9.05 -4.55
N LEU A 44 -3.89 8.82 -4.90
CA LEU A 44 -4.26 8.17 -6.16
C LEU A 44 -3.75 8.94 -7.39
N GLN A 45 -3.77 10.27 -7.35
CA GLN A 45 -3.19 11.09 -8.43
C GLN A 45 -1.67 10.90 -8.51
N ILE A 46 -0.98 10.94 -7.37
CA ILE A 46 0.46 10.69 -7.30
C ILE A 46 0.77 9.28 -7.79
N ASP A 47 0.09 8.25 -7.30
CA ASP A 47 0.26 6.85 -7.71
C ASP A 47 0.11 6.70 -9.22
N ALA A 48 -0.95 7.28 -9.80
CA ALA A 48 -1.17 7.23 -11.25
C ALA A 48 -0.02 7.91 -12.04
N THR A 49 0.54 9.01 -11.53
CA THR A 49 1.71 9.65 -12.16
C THR A 49 2.99 8.85 -11.98
N VAL A 50 3.20 8.24 -10.81
CA VAL A 50 4.35 7.39 -10.49
C VAL A 50 4.31 6.13 -11.35
N GLU A 51 3.18 5.43 -11.45
CA GLU A 51 3.04 4.25 -12.31
C GLU A 51 3.27 4.59 -13.80
N ARG A 52 2.77 5.74 -14.26
CA ARG A 52 3.02 6.24 -15.62
C ARG A 52 4.49 6.56 -15.87
N ALA A 53 5.18 7.08 -14.86
CA ALA A 53 6.61 7.40 -14.92
C ALA A 53 7.47 6.13 -14.89
N GLU A 54 7.18 5.20 -13.98
CA GLU A 54 7.85 3.90 -13.87
C GLU A 54 7.64 3.03 -15.11
N GLY A 55 6.51 3.20 -15.80
CA GLY A 55 6.24 2.56 -17.09
C GLY A 55 7.01 3.16 -18.27
N ARG A 56 7.94 4.10 -18.08
CA ARG A 56 8.67 4.79 -19.15
C ARG A 56 10.19 4.80 -18.92
N HIS A 57 10.94 4.83 -20.02
CA HIS A 57 12.41 4.94 -19.98
C HIS A 57 12.83 6.39 -19.79
N ILE A 58 12.80 6.86 -18.55
CA ILE A 58 13.24 8.22 -18.20
C ILE A 58 14.77 8.27 -18.23
N THR A 59 15.35 9.00 -19.19
CA THR A 59 16.81 9.18 -19.29
C THR A 59 17.31 10.43 -18.57
N ASN A 60 16.44 11.44 -18.37
CA ASN A 60 16.82 12.69 -17.71
C ASN A 60 16.92 12.50 -16.19
N GLN A 61 18.08 12.82 -15.63
CA GLN A 61 18.34 12.74 -14.19
C GLN A 61 17.44 13.68 -13.35
N ALA A 62 17.09 14.86 -13.86
CA ALA A 62 16.21 15.79 -13.15
C ALA A 62 14.79 15.21 -13.01
N MET A 63 14.27 14.59 -14.08
CA MET A 63 13.00 13.89 -14.06
C MET A 63 13.02 12.71 -13.08
N LEU A 64 14.11 11.95 -13.02
CA LEU A 64 14.27 10.88 -12.04
C LEU A 64 14.25 11.39 -10.60
N ARG A 65 14.83 12.57 -10.33
CA ARG A 65 14.74 13.22 -9.02
C ARG A 65 13.31 13.65 -8.68
N GLN A 66 12.57 14.22 -9.63
CA GLN A 66 11.14 14.54 -9.43
C GLN A 66 10.31 13.28 -9.13
N LEU A 67 10.56 12.18 -9.85
CA LEU A 67 9.96 10.89 -9.57
C LEU A 67 10.33 10.38 -8.16
N GLN A 68 11.58 10.56 -7.72
CA GLN A 68 11.98 10.19 -6.37
C GLN A 68 11.25 11.02 -5.29
N MET A 69 11.09 12.33 -5.51
CA MET A 69 10.32 13.20 -4.62
C MET A 69 8.85 12.77 -4.54
N LEU A 70 8.23 12.43 -5.68
CA LEU A 70 6.88 11.86 -5.73
C LEU A 70 6.76 10.60 -4.88
N ARG A 71 7.67 9.64 -5.07
CA ARG A 71 7.65 8.37 -4.33
C ARG A 71 7.81 8.61 -2.84
N GLN A 72 8.72 9.50 -2.46
CA GLN A 72 8.91 9.85 -1.05
C GLN A 72 7.64 10.46 -0.44
N GLY A 73 6.99 11.41 -1.13
CA GLY A 73 5.72 11.97 -0.70
C GLY A 73 4.62 10.90 -0.60
N MET A 74 4.48 10.08 -1.64
CA MET A 74 3.53 8.97 -1.69
C MET A 74 3.69 8.02 -0.49
N TYR A 75 4.92 7.62 -0.15
CA TYR A 75 5.18 6.77 1.01
C TYR A 75 4.87 7.46 2.34
N GLN A 76 5.17 8.76 2.46
CA GLN A 76 4.82 9.54 3.65
C GLN A 76 3.30 9.62 3.85
N GLY A 77 2.53 9.84 2.77
CA GLY A 77 1.07 9.86 2.85
C GLY A 77 0.48 8.48 3.18
N HIS A 78 1.00 7.40 2.60
CA HIS A 78 0.58 6.03 2.94
C HIS A 78 0.89 5.66 4.39
N HIS A 79 2.10 5.99 4.87
CA HIS A 79 2.47 5.79 6.27
C HIS A 79 1.50 6.49 7.21
N MET A 80 1.02 7.68 6.83
CA MET A 80 0.10 8.43 7.65
C MET A 80 -1.36 7.95 7.59
N LEU A 81 -1.80 7.43 6.44
CA LEU A 81 -3.06 6.68 6.38
C LEU A 81 -3.00 5.47 7.32
N ASP A 82 -1.89 4.74 7.31
CA ASP A 82 -1.69 3.60 8.20
C ASP A 82 -1.64 4.01 9.68
N THR A 83 -0.96 5.11 10.03
CA THR A 83 -0.93 5.59 11.42
C THR A 83 -2.32 6.04 11.89
N THR A 84 -3.06 6.79 11.09
CA THR A 84 -4.43 7.25 11.45
C THR A 84 -5.42 6.10 11.59
N LEU A 85 -5.34 5.07 10.75
CA LEU A 85 -6.15 3.86 10.86
C LEU A 85 -5.81 3.05 12.12
N LYS A 86 -4.52 2.91 12.46
CA LYS A 86 -4.08 2.25 13.70
C LYS A 86 -4.60 2.94 14.95
N TYR A 87 -4.61 4.27 14.99
CA TYR A 87 -5.18 5.02 16.12
C TYR A 87 -6.69 4.82 16.22
N ARG A 88 -7.42 4.81 15.10
CA ARG A 88 -8.88 4.54 15.09
C ARG A 88 -9.21 3.14 15.62
N CYS A 89 -8.50 2.11 15.18
CA CYS A 89 -8.73 0.74 15.68
C CYS A 89 -8.35 0.56 17.16
N SER A 90 -7.44 1.37 17.69
CA SER A 90 -7.00 1.27 19.09
C SER A 90 -8.03 1.84 20.08
N ASP A 91 -8.81 2.84 19.66
CA ASP A 91 -9.87 3.42 20.50
C ASP A 91 -10.99 2.39 20.76
N ASP A 92 -11.28 1.51 19.79
CA ASP A 92 -12.34 0.49 19.92
C ASP A 92 -11.92 -0.67 20.85
N ALA A 93 -10.64 -1.07 20.81
CA ALA A 93 -10.13 -2.23 21.55
C ALA A 93 -10.20 -2.08 23.08
N ASN A 94 -10.16 -0.85 23.60
CA ASN A 94 -10.24 -0.59 25.05
C ASN A 94 -11.67 -0.69 25.61
N SER A 95 -12.70 -0.87 24.77
CA SER A 95 -14.10 -0.96 25.23
C SER A 95 -14.65 -2.38 25.30
N SER A 96 -14.02 -3.34 24.62
CA SER A 96 -14.43 -4.74 24.64
C SER A 96 -13.32 -5.60 25.26
N GLY A 97 -13.45 -5.86 26.56
CA GLY A 97 -12.96 -7.12 27.09
C GLY A 97 -13.55 -8.26 26.25
N ASP A 98 -12.77 -9.30 26.02
CA ASP A 98 -13.17 -10.54 25.35
C ASP A 98 -13.22 -10.49 23.81
N LEU A 99 -12.05 -10.53 23.17
CA LEU A 99 -11.59 -11.71 22.41
C LEU A 99 -10.32 -11.34 21.62
N PRO A 100 -9.22 -12.10 21.74
CA PRO A 100 -8.15 -12.05 20.75
C PRO A 100 -8.69 -12.65 19.45
N VAL A 101 -9.31 -11.83 18.61
CA VAL A 101 -9.65 -12.22 17.24
C VAL A 101 -8.33 -12.33 16.50
N ALA A 102 -7.86 -13.57 16.43
CA ALA A 102 -6.72 -14.01 15.66
C ALA A 102 -6.80 -13.40 14.26
N LEU A 103 -5.95 -12.42 13.97
CA LEU A 103 -5.59 -12.16 12.59
C LEU A 103 -5.07 -13.49 12.02
N PRO A 104 -5.57 -13.94 10.87
CA PRO A 104 -5.01 -15.07 10.16
C PRO A 104 -3.64 -14.63 9.65
N GLY A 105 -2.64 -14.81 10.51
CA GLY A 105 -1.24 -14.79 10.13
C GLY A 105 -1.05 -15.94 9.17
N PHE A 106 -1.26 -15.67 7.88
CA PHE A 106 -0.81 -16.55 6.82
C PHE A 106 0.71 -16.62 6.92
N SER A 107 1.14 -17.61 7.70
CA SER A 107 2.42 -18.27 7.63
C SER A 107 2.64 -18.70 6.18
N SER A 108 3.31 -17.86 5.40
CA SER A 108 3.96 -18.28 4.16
C SER A 108 5.44 -18.02 4.30
N ALA A 109 6.09 -19.06 4.83
CA ALA A 109 7.51 -19.30 4.71
C ALA A 109 7.97 -19.05 3.27
N ARG A 110 8.76 -17.99 3.07
CA ARG A 110 9.75 -17.80 1.99
C ARG A 110 10.29 -16.39 2.12
N ARG A 111 11.38 -16.25 2.88
CA ARG A 111 12.50 -15.36 2.54
C ARG A 111 13.64 -15.66 3.49
N LEU A 112 14.33 -16.72 3.11
CA LEU A 112 15.74 -16.95 3.43
C LEU A 112 16.50 -15.62 3.26
N LEU A 113 17.31 -15.29 4.27
CA LEU A 113 18.47 -14.40 4.17
C LEU A 113 18.18 -12.94 3.82
N SER A 114 17.66 -12.18 4.78
CA SER A 114 18.02 -10.76 4.93
C SER A 114 17.98 -10.43 6.41
N ARG A 115 19.12 -10.66 7.07
CA ARG A 115 19.44 -10.24 8.44
C ARG A 115 18.97 -8.78 8.62
N PRO A 116 17.95 -8.50 9.45
CA PRO A 116 17.56 -7.13 9.72
C PRO A 116 18.73 -6.46 10.43
N PHE A 117 19.30 -5.46 9.79
CA PHE A 117 20.33 -4.61 10.37
C PHE A 117 19.67 -3.87 11.54
N ARG A 118 19.93 -4.39 12.74
CA ARG A 118 19.37 -3.95 14.01
C ARG A 118 19.93 -2.55 14.29
N PHE A 119 19.18 -1.50 13.98
CA PHE A 119 19.38 -0.23 14.65
C PHE A 119 18.90 -0.41 16.08
N SER A 120 19.84 -0.71 16.98
CA SER A 120 19.75 -0.29 18.37
C SER A 120 19.77 1.23 18.37
N SER A 121 18.60 1.85 18.40
CA SER A 121 18.49 3.23 18.86
C SER A 121 17.46 3.24 19.96
N ASP A 122 18.02 3.32 21.15
CA ASP A 122 17.45 3.79 22.39
C ASP A 122 15.99 4.25 22.30
N THR A 123 15.13 3.48 22.97
CA THR A 123 14.27 3.97 24.03
C THR A 123 13.66 5.37 23.82
N TYR A 124 13.02 5.61 22.68
CA TYR A 124 11.91 6.56 22.68
C TYR A 124 10.73 5.82 23.27
N SER A 125 10.64 5.95 24.60
CA SER A 125 9.44 5.81 25.41
C SER A 125 8.19 5.77 24.56
N VAL A 126 7.53 4.62 24.54
CA VAL A 126 6.15 4.44 24.09
C VAL A 126 5.36 5.62 24.65
N PRO A 127 4.98 6.61 23.83
CA PRO A 127 4.18 7.70 24.33
C PRO A 127 2.86 7.05 24.70
N ALA A 128 2.57 7.01 26.00
CA ALA A 128 1.29 6.61 26.51
C ALA A 128 0.22 7.33 25.67
N PRO A 129 -0.71 6.61 25.01
CA PRO A 129 -1.66 7.20 24.07
C PRO A 129 -2.77 7.92 24.84
N GLY A 130 -2.42 9.00 25.52
CA GLY A 130 -3.35 9.86 26.23
C GLY A 130 -3.59 11.10 25.39
N THR A 131 -4.64 11.06 24.56
CA THR A 131 -5.40 12.18 23.93
C THR A 131 -4.68 13.36 23.25
N ALA A 132 -3.58 13.90 23.78
CA ALA A 132 -2.77 14.96 23.18
C ALA A 132 -2.21 14.56 21.80
N LEU A 133 -1.83 13.29 21.66
CA LEU A 133 -1.31 12.72 20.41
C LEU A 133 -2.33 12.79 19.25
N GLY A 134 -3.63 12.78 19.54
CA GLY A 134 -4.69 12.88 18.54
C GLY A 134 -4.79 14.26 17.90
N ALA A 135 -4.48 15.32 18.65
CA ALA A 135 -4.42 16.67 18.11
C ALA A 135 -3.15 16.87 17.27
N GLU A 136 -2.01 16.37 17.75
CA GLU A 136 -0.74 16.43 17.02
C GLU A 136 -0.80 15.63 15.71
N SER A 137 -1.39 14.43 15.73
CA SER A 137 -1.54 13.61 14.53
C SER A 137 -2.45 14.26 13.49
N SER A 138 -3.51 14.97 13.91
CA SER A 138 -4.37 15.72 12.98
C SER A 138 -3.66 16.92 12.33
N LYS A 139 -2.82 17.64 13.08
CA LYS A 139 -2.00 18.73 12.53
C LYS A 139 -0.91 18.19 11.60
N GLN A 140 -0.31 17.05 11.96
CA GLN A 140 0.65 16.37 11.09
C GLN A 140 0.00 15.88 9.81
N LEU A 141 -1.25 15.39 9.89
CA LEU A 141 -2.09 15.01 8.75
C LEU A 141 -2.37 16.17 7.80
N GLU A 142 -2.69 17.35 8.34
CA GLU A 142 -2.90 18.55 7.51
C GLU A 142 -1.60 18.99 6.83
N LYS A 143 -0.49 19.07 7.58
CA LYS A 143 0.79 19.51 7.03
C LYS A 143 1.26 18.66 5.85
N THR A 144 1.20 17.36 6.03
CA THR A 144 1.58 16.37 5.00
C THR A 144 0.61 16.35 3.83
N LEU A 145 -0.69 16.57 4.07
CA LEU A 145 -1.67 16.82 3.01
C LEU A 145 -1.29 18.04 2.17
N ASP A 146 -0.99 19.17 2.82
CA ASP A 146 -0.58 20.40 2.15
C ASP A 146 0.72 20.21 1.37
N ASP A 147 1.69 19.48 1.94
CA ASP A 147 2.94 19.12 1.26
C ASP A 147 2.69 18.25 0.01
N LEU A 148 1.78 17.28 0.10
CA LEU A 148 1.41 16.42 -1.04
C LEU A 148 0.62 17.18 -2.12
N GLU A 149 -0.24 18.09 -1.73
CA GLU A 149 -1.00 18.91 -2.68
C GLU A 149 -0.11 19.91 -3.41
N ARG A 150 0.82 20.54 -2.71
CA ARG A 150 1.87 21.34 -3.33
C ARG A 150 2.66 20.49 -4.32
N LEU A 151 3.06 19.30 -3.90
CA LEU A 151 3.78 18.38 -4.76
C LEU A 151 2.95 17.97 -5.98
N VAL A 152 1.63 17.74 -5.88
CA VAL A 152 0.78 17.49 -7.07
C VAL A 152 0.60 18.75 -7.94
N GLY A 153 0.54 19.94 -7.35
CA GLY A 153 0.46 21.20 -8.08
C GLY A 153 1.68 21.45 -8.96
N ASP A 154 2.87 21.15 -8.45
CA ASP A 154 4.15 21.33 -9.15
C ASP A 154 4.42 20.26 -10.24
N MET A 155 3.50 19.31 -10.44
CA MET A 155 3.72 18.13 -11.28
C MET A 155 3.21 18.24 -12.71
N ALA A 156 2.54 19.34 -13.07
CA ALA A 156 2.03 19.54 -14.42
C ALA A 156 3.14 19.42 -15.48
N GLU A 157 4.28 20.10 -15.27
CA GLU A 157 5.42 20.05 -16.19
C GLU A 157 6.03 18.65 -16.27
N PHE A 158 6.21 17.98 -15.13
CA PHE A 158 6.70 16.60 -15.10
C PHE A 158 5.82 15.68 -15.94
N THR A 159 4.49 15.78 -15.79
CA THR A 159 3.56 14.92 -16.56
C THR A 159 3.64 15.17 -18.06
N LEU A 160 3.86 16.41 -18.49
CA LEU A 160 4.08 16.75 -19.89
C LEU A 160 5.39 16.14 -20.43
N PHE A 161 6.49 16.28 -19.68
CA PHE A 161 7.77 15.69 -20.09
C PHE A 161 7.73 14.16 -20.13
N LEU A 162 6.92 13.50 -19.29
CA LEU A 162 6.73 12.05 -19.37
C LEU A 162 6.22 11.59 -20.73
N GLU A 163 5.43 12.39 -21.44
CA GLU A 163 4.90 12.01 -22.75
C GLU A 163 6.01 11.83 -23.79
N GLY A 164 7.12 12.56 -23.65
CA GLY A 164 8.29 12.45 -24.52
C GLY A 164 9.12 11.19 -24.34
N TYR A 165 8.96 10.44 -23.25
CA TYR A 165 9.75 9.23 -22.98
C TYR A 165 9.07 7.95 -23.51
N PRO A 166 9.82 7.05 -24.17
CA PRO A 166 9.27 5.81 -24.69
C PRO A 166 8.85 4.88 -23.54
N ARG A 167 7.69 4.23 -23.69
CA ARG A 167 7.19 3.27 -22.71
C ARG A 167 8.15 2.08 -22.57
N ILE A 168 8.29 1.56 -21.35
CA ILE A 168 8.96 0.29 -21.10
C ILE A 168 8.07 -0.81 -21.63
N SER A 169 8.32 -1.22 -22.87
CA SER A 169 7.63 -2.36 -23.43
C SER A 169 8.07 -3.60 -22.66
N ARG A 170 7.17 -4.16 -21.85
CA ARG A 170 7.27 -5.54 -21.34
C ARG A 170 7.02 -6.52 -22.49
N LYS A 171 7.76 -6.40 -23.58
CA LYS A 171 7.86 -7.51 -24.52
C LYS A 171 8.73 -8.54 -23.77
N PRO A 172 8.22 -9.76 -23.47
CA PRO A 172 9.14 -10.84 -23.13
C PRO A 172 10.19 -10.82 -24.24
N TYR A 173 11.46 -10.74 -23.87
CA TYR A 173 12.56 -10.57 -24.82
C TYR A 173 12.56 -11.77 -25.77
N SER A 174 11.83 -11.65 -26.88
CA SER A 174 11.60 -12.75 -27.82
C SER A 174 12.78 -12.93 -28.76
N ALA A 175 13.69 -11.95 -28.82
CA ALA A 175 14.87 -12.07 -29.67
C ALA A 175 15.75 -13.27 -29.27
N HIS A 176 15.87 -13.60 -27.98
CA HIS A 176 16.54 -14.83 -27.55
C HIS A 176 15.74 -16.11 -27.85
N LEU A 177 14.42 -16.02 -28.04
CA LEU A 177 13.60 -17.15 -28.49
C LEU A 177 13.70 -17.38 -30.01
N VAL A 178 14.10 -16.37 -30.80
CA VAL A 178 14.17 -16.46 -32.26
C VAL A 178 15.61 -16.64 -32.78
N LEU A 179 16.64 -16.19 -32.04
CA LEU A 179 18.03 -16.30 -32.52
C LEU A 179 18.54 -17.75 -32.64
N GLY A 180 17.83 -18.70 -32.03
CA GLY A 180 17.94 -20.11 -32.38
C GLY A 180 16.54 -20.65 -32.57
N SER A 181 16.18 -20.98 -33.81
CA SER A 181 15.12 -21.94 -34.17
C SER A 181 15.25 -23.32 -33.47
N VAL A 182 16.21 -23.46 -32.57
CA VAL A 182 16.45 -24.53 -31.64
C VAL A 182 15.99 -24.06 -30.25
N MET A 183 14.71 -24.20 -29.94
CA MET A 183 14.30 -24.19 -28.55
C MET A 183 14.91 -25.43 -27.89
N PHE A 184 16.09 -25.30 -27.26
CA PHE A 184 16.88 -26.41 -26.70
C PHE A 184 16.04 -27.49 -26.00
N GLY A 185 15.05 -27.08 -25.19
CA GLY A 185 14.13 -28.02 -24.52
C GLY A 185 12.99 -28.47 -25.43
N ARG A 186 12.08 -27.55 -25.77
CA ARG A 186 10.81 -27.93 -26.43
C ARG A 186 10.96 -28.44 -27.87
N GLN A 187 11.91 -27.92 -28.64
CA GLN A 187 12.12 -28.39 -30.01
C GLN A 187 12.78 -29.77 -30.00
N MET A 188 13.73 -29.99 -29.08
CA MET A 188 14.34 -31.29 -28.87
C MET A 188 13.32 -32.32 -28.35
N GLU A 189 12.43 -31.92 -27.43
CA GLU A 189 11.27 -32.72 -27.03
C GLU A 189 10.36 -33.03 -28.22
N MET A 190 10.07 -32.05 -29.08
CA MET A 190 9.24 -32.26 -30.26
C MET A 190 9.89 -33.25 -31.24
N GLU A 191 11.18 -33.09 -31.52
CA GLU A 191 11.93 -33.95 -32.44
C GLU A 191 12.06 -35.38 -31.89
N THR A 192 12.28 -35.54 -30.58
CA THR A 192 12.29 -36.87 -29.92
C THR A 192 10.91 -37.52 -29.92
N VAL A 193 9.83 -36.76 -29.73
CA VAL A 193 8.46 -37.27 -29.87
C VAL A 193 8.19 -37.71 -31.31
N ILE A 194 8.64 -36.95 -32.31
CA ILE A 194 8.51 -37.33 -33.72
C ILE A 194 9.30 -38.61 -34.02
N ASP A 195 10.58 -38.70 -33.60
CA ASP A 195 11.39 -39.90 -33.77
C ASP A 195 10.71 -41.10 -33.11
N PHE A 196 10.23 -40.94 -31.87
CA PHE A 196 9.52 -41.98 -31.14
C PHE A 196 8.24 -42.46 -31.87
N LEU A 197 7.42 -41.54 -32.38
CA LEU A 197 6.20 -41.89 -33.12
C LEU A 197 6.49 -42.54 -34.48
N LEU A 198 7.62 -42.19 -35.10
CA LEU A 198 8.08 -42.76 -36.36
C LEU A 198 8.80 -44.09 -36.20
N ARG A 199 9.16 -44.50 -34.97
CA ARG A 199 9.60 -45.87 -34.69
C ARG A 199 8.42 -46.81 -34.87
N THR A 200 8.16 -47.16 -36.12
CA THR A 200 7.42 -48.36 -36.47
C THR A 200 8.18 -49.54 -35.88
N GLU A 201 7.53 -50.34 -35.04
CA GLU A 201 8.07 -51.59 -34.49
C GLU A 201 8.37 -52.58 -35.63
N ALA A 202 9.48 -52.38 -36.31
CA ALA A 202 9.99 -53.26 -37.36
C ALA A 202 10.95 -54.27 -36.72
N ALA A 203 10.47 -55.03 -35.73
CA ALA A 203 11.27 -56.07 -35.08
C ALA A 203 10.36 -57.17 -34.51
N GLY A 204 9.59 -57.83 -35.37
CA GLY A 204 8.70 -58.93 -34.98
C GLY A 204 8.72 -60.10 -35.95
N ASN A 205 9.85 -60.36 -36.62
CA ASN A 205 9.95 -61.45 -37.59
C ASN A 205 11.34 -62.08 -37.57
N GLU A 206 11.90 -62.36 -36.39
CA GLU A 206 12.92 -63.40 -36.27
C GLU A 206 12.21 -64.73 -36.50
N SER A 207 12.16 -65.19 -37.75
CA SER A 207 11.84 -66.58 -38.07
C SER A 207 13.08 -67.42 -37.79
N PRO A 208 13.11 -68.27 -36.74
CA PRO A 208 14.15 -69.27 -36.59
C PRO A 208 14.01 -70.29 -37.72
N GLY A 209 15.04 -70.38 -38.56
CA GLY A 209 15.26 -71.53 -39.43
C GLY A 209 15.72 -72.75 -38.63
#